data_AF-A0A8D1YVN4-F1
#
_entry.id   AF-A0A8D1YVN4-F1
#
_cell.length_a   1.000
_cell.length_b   1.000
_cell.length_c   1.000
_cell.angle_alpha   90.00
_cell.angle_beta   90.00
_cell.angle_gamma   90.00
#
_symmetry.space_group_name_H-M   'P 1'
#
loop_
_entity.id
_entity.type
_entity.pdbx_description
1 polymer ?
#
loop_
_entity_poly.entity_id
_entity_poly.type
_entity_poly.pdbx_seq_one_letter_code
_entity_poly.pdbx_strand_id
1 'polypeptide(L)'
;SQLDVPFKIKVGHIGNLNLKIPWKNLYTQPVEAVLEDIYLLIVPSSRIKYDPLKEAKQLLEAKRQELKRIEEAKQKVADQEKHRVEKQDTFTEKLITQIIKNLQVKISNIHIRYEDDIIISLSEF
;
A
#
# COMPACT_ATOMS: atom_id res chain seq x y z
N SER A 1 -7.59 -2.70 -4.14
CA SER A 1 -8.32 -3.74 -3.41
C SER A 1 -7.51 -4.14 -2.19
N GLN A 2 -7.95 -3.71 -1.01
CA GLN A 2 -7.37 -4.14 0.26
C GLN A 2 -7.88 -5.57 0.50
N LEU A 3 -6.96 -6.51 0.70
CA LEU A 3 -7.30 -7.91 0.94
C LEU A 3 -8.22 -7.99 2.18
N ASP A 4 -9.45 -8.47 1.99
CA ASP A 4 -10.43 -8.64 3.06
C ASP A 4 -10.13 -9.96 3.79
N VAL A 5 -9.09 -9.92 4.61
CA VAL A 5 -8.56 -11.07 5.32
C VAL A 5 -8.78 -10.90 6.83
N PRO A 6 -9.18 -11.95 7.57
CA PRO A 6 -9.50 -11.87 9.00
C PRO A 6 -8.24 -11.77 9.89
N PHE A 7 -7.11 -11.34 9.34
CA PHE A 7 -5.85 -11.14 10.03
C PHE A 7 -5.28 -9.76 9.70
N LYS A 8 -4.67 -9.12 10.70
CA LYS A 8 -3.91 -7.87 10.54
C LYS A 8 -2.43 -8.14 10.70
N ILE A 9 -1.62 -7.41 9.95
CA ILE A 9 -0.15 -7.43 10.07
C ILE A 9 0.21 -6.58 11.30
N LYS A 10 0.79 -7.21 12.31
CA LYS A 10 1.29 -6.57 13.54
C LYS A 10 2.68 -5.99 13.31
N VAL A 11 3.57 -6.74 12.67
CA VAL A 11 4.92 -6.30 12.28
C VAL A 11 5.27 -6.89 10.91
N GLY A 12 5.96 -6.12 10.07
CA GLY A 12 6.48 -6.60 8.80
C GLY A 12 7.91 -6.08 8.58
N HIS A 13 8.80 -6.94 8.10
CA HIS A 13 10.16 -6.59 7.74
C HIS A 13 10.50 -7.20 6.38
N ILE A 14 11.19 -6.42 5.55
CA ILE A 14 11.74 -6.85 4.27
C ILE A 14 13.23 -6.56 4.35
N GLY A 15 14.06 -7.59 4.21
CA GLY A 15 15.51 -7.43 4.28
C GLY A 15 16.05 -6.70 3.05
N ASN A 16 15.78 -7.22 1.84
CA ASN A 16 16.27 -6.62 0.60
C ASN A 16 15.17 -6.46 -0.46
N LEU A 17 15.20 -5.34 -1.16
CA LEU A 17 14.36 -5.02 -2.32
C LEU A 17 15.26 -4.54 -3.46
N ASN A 18 15.45 -5.38 -4.46
CA ASN A 18 16.18 -5.04 -5.67
C ASN A 18 15.21 -4.86 -6.84
N LEU A 19 15.28 -3.69 -7.49
CA LEU A 19 14.46 -3.39 -8.67
C LEU A 19 15.36 -3.14 -9.88
N LYS A 20 15.18 -3.94 -10.92
CA LYS A 20 15.93 -3.84 -12.18
C LYS A 20 15.01 -3.39 -13.29
N ILE A 21 15.14 -2.11 -13.66
CA ILE A 21 14.34 -1.47 -14.71
C ILE A 21 15.17 -1.37 -16.00
N PRO A 22 14.81 -2.08 -17.09
CA PRO A 22 15.52 -1.97 -18.36
C PRO A 22 15.07 -0.73 -19.13
N TRP A 23 15.51 0.47 -18.73
CA TRP A 23 15.08 1.76 -19.32
C TRP A 23 15.14 1.83 -20.85
N LYS A 24 16.11 1.16 -21.47
CA LYS A 24 16.27 1.13 -22.94
C LYS A 24 15.29 0.19 -23.64
N ASN A 25 14.79 -0.82 -22.93
CA ASN A 25 14.06 -1.96 -23.49
C ASN A 25 12.74 -2.27 -22.73
N LEU A 26 12.08 -1.25 -22.15
CA LEU A 26 10.85 -1.42 -21.33
C LEU A 26 9.66 -2.11 -22.05
N TYR A 27 9.66 -2.11 -23.39
CA TYR A 27 8.63 -2.77 -24.20
C TYR A 27 8.93 -4.24 -24.49
N THR A 28 10.20 -4.66 -24.41
CA THR A 28 10.66 -5.98 -24.83
C THR A 28 11.26 -6.80 -23.70
N GLN A 29 11.77 -6.16 -22.65
CA GLN A 29 12.31 -6.80 -21.45
C GLN A 29 11.43 -6.52 -20.23
N PRO A 30 11.23 -7.51 -19.35
CA PRO A 30 10.46 -7.33 -18.14
C PRO A 30 11.21 -6.47 -17.11
N VAL A 31 10.45 -5.81 -16.23
CA VAL A 31 11.00 -5.20 -15.03
C VAL A 31 11.08 -6.28 -13.96
N GLU A 32 12.25 -6.50 -13.37
CA GLU A 32 12.44 -7.54 -12.35
C GLU A 32 12.50 -6.90 -10.96
N ALA A 33 11.60 -7.31 -10.07
CA ALA A 33 11.62 -6.99 -8.65
C ALA A 33 11.98 -8.24 -7.85
N VAL A 34 13.06 -8.20 -7.09
CA VAL A 34 13.51 -9.29 -6.21
C VAL A 34 13.38 -8.83 -4.77
N LEU A 35 12.52 -9.50 -4.01
CA LEU A 35 12.39 -9.33 -2.57
C LEU A 35 13.01 -10.53 -1.86
N GLU A 36 13.87 -10.26 -0.89
CA GLU A 36 14.52 -11.27 -0.06
C GLU A 36 14.27 -10.97 1.41
N ASP A 37 14.19 -12.04 2.21
CA ASP A 37 14.08 -11.99 3.68
C ASP A 37 12.83 -11.24 4.16
N ILE A 38 11.66 -11.79 3.82
CA ILE A 38 10.38 -11.24 4.26
C ILE A 38 9.96 -11.91 5.57
N TYR A 39 9.76 -11.11 6.62
CA TYR A 39 9.22 -11.54 7.90
C TYR A 39 7.91 -10.82 8.19
N LEU A 40 6.83 -11.56 8.37
CA LEU A 40 5.51 -11.02 8.70
C LEU A 40 5.02 -11.63 10.01
N LEU A 41 4.63 -10.79 10.95
CA LEU A 41 3.90 -11.16 12.16
C LEU A 41 2.44 -10.76 11.98
N ILE A 42 1.54 -11.74 11.94
CA ILE A 42 0.10 -11.52 11.77
C ILE A 42 -0.68 -11.97 13.01
N VAL A 43 -1.77 -11.28 13.30
CA VAL A 43 -2.67 -11.54 14.43
C VAL A 43 -4.13 -11.51 13.98
N PRO A 44 -5.06 -12.20 14.66
CA PRO A 44 -6.47 -12.15 14.31
C PRO A 44 -7.04 -10.74 14.47
N SER A 45 -7.84 -10.31 13.50
CA SER A 45 -8.42 -8.96 13.43
C SER A 45 -9.38 -8.62 14.58
N SER A 46 -9.86 -9.63 15.32
CA SER A 46 -10.87 -9.54 16.38
C SER A 46 -10.41 -8.84 17.68
N ARG A 47 -9.11 -8.54 17.85
CA ARG A 47 -8.56 -7.97 19.11
C ARG A 47 -8.34 -6.45 19.14
N ILE A 48 -8.60 -5.70 18.07
CA ILE A 48 -8.61 -4.23 18.18
C ILE A 48 -10.00 -3.84 18.66
N LYS A 49 -10.14 -3.54 19.96
CA LYS A 49 -11.38 -3.00 20.52
C LYS A 49 -11.83 -1.83 19.66
N TYR A 50 -12.97 -1.98 19.01
CA TYR A 50 -13.66 -0.93 18.30
C TYR A 50 -13.96 0.19 19.29
N ASP A 51 -13.28 1.33 19.12
CA ASP A 51 -13.58 2.55 19.88
C ASP A 51 -14.32 3.52 18.94
N PRO A 52 -15.66 3.50 18.93
CA PRO A 52 -16.48 4.25 17.99
C PRO A 52 -16.21 5.76 18.03
N LEU A 53 -15.79 6.29 19.20
CA LEU A 53 -15.52 7.70 19.39
C LEU A 53 -14.22 8.14 18.71
N LYS A 54 -13.20 7.27 18.72
CA LYS A 54 -11.91 7.56 18.09
C LYS A 54 -11.99 7.46 16.57
N GLU A 55 -12.66 6.44 16.05
CA GLU A 55 -12.87 6.30 14.60
C GLU A 55 -13.78 7.39 14.04
N ALA A 56 -14.88 7.75 14.71
CA ALA A 56 -15.74 8.83 14.22
C ALA A 56 -15.00 10.18 14.12
N LYS A 57 -14.12 10.48 15.10
CA LYS A 57 -13.26 11.66 15.05
C LYS A 57 -12.21 11.55 13.94
N GLN A 58 -11.53 10.41 13.81
CA GLN A 58 -10.54 10.19 12.77
C GLN A 58 -11.14 10.24 11.36
N LEU A 59 -12.35 9.69 11.17
CA LEU A 59 -13.08 9.73 9.92
C LEU A 59 -13.48 11.17 9.56
N LEU A 60 -13.95 11.94 10.54
CA LEU A 60 -14.29 13.34 10.35
C LEU A 60 -13.05 14.19 10.03
N GLU A 61 -11.95 13.99 10.74
CA GLU A 61 -10.68 14.69 10.53
C GLU A 61 -10.07 14.32 9.17
N ALA A 62 -10.08 13.04 8.80
CA ALA A 62 -9.64 12.58 7.49
C ALA A 62 -10.49 13.19 6.38
N LYS A 63 -11.82 13.21 6.54
CA LYS A 63 -12.74 13.81 5.56
C LYS A 63 -12.53 15.32 5.42
N ARG A 64 -12.26 16.03 6.52
CA ARG A 64 -11.93 17.47 6.50
C ARG A 64 -10.57 17.73 5.84
N GLN A 65 -9.56 16.93 6.13
CA GLN A 65 -8.24 17.07 5.51
C GLN A 65 -8.30 16.79 4.00
N GLU A 66 -9.06 15.79 3.58
CA GLU A 66 -9.23 15.46 2.17
C GLU A 66 -9.96 16.58 1.43
N LEU A 67 -11.04 17.13 2.01
CA LEU A 67 -11.74 18.30 1.45
C LEU A 67 -10.79 19.49 1.29
N LYS A 68 -9.95 19.77 2.30
CA LYS A 68 -8.98 20.86 2.25
C LYS A 68 -7.91 20.64 1.17
N ARG A 69 -7.41 19.41 1.00
CA ARG A 69 -6.48 19.08 -0.08
C ARG A 69 -7.11 19.26 -1.46
N ILE A 70 -8.36 18.83 -1.64
CA ILE A 70 -9.08 18.99 -2.91
C ILE A 70 -9.24 20.47 -3.25
N GLU A 71 -9.58 21.30 -2.26
CA GLU A 71 -9.75 22.74 -2.45
C GLU A 71 -8.42 23.43 -2.79
N GLU A 72 -7.35 23.12 -2.06
CA GLU A 72 -5.99 23.63 -2.34
C GLU A 72 -5.45 23.14 -3.69
N ALA A 73 -5.73 21.90 -4.08
CA ALA A 73 -5.36 21.35 -5.38
C ALA A 73 -6.14 22.03 -6.51
N LYS A 74 -7.45 22.25 -6.35
CA LYS A 74 -8.26 22.99 -7.33
C LYS A 74 -7.76 24.43 -7.51
N GLN A 75 -7.38 25.10 -6.41
CA GLN A 75 -6.80 26.44 -6.47
C GLN A 75 -5.48 26.45 -7.26
N LYS A 76 -4.58 25.48 -6.98
CA LYS A 76 -3.28 25.35 -7.68
C LYS A 76 -3.41 24.94 -9.14
N VAL A 77 -4.38 24.09 -9.47
CA VAL A 77 -4.67 23.68 -10.86
C VAL A 77 -5.18 24.87 -11.66
N ALA A 78 -6.09 25.69 -11.09
CA ALA A 78 -6.54 26.93 -11.74
C ALA A 78 -5.39 27.93 -12.00
N ASP A 79 -4.36 27.95 -11.14
CA ASP A 79 -3.16 28.78 -11.32
C ASP A 79 -2.12 28.17 -12.30
N GLN A 80 -2.09 26.84 -12.47
CA GLN A 80 -1.13 26.12 -13.32
C GLN A 80 -1.66 25.73 -14.71
N GLU A 81 -2.99 25.73 -14.92
CA GLU A 81 -3.67 25.30 -16.14
C GLU A 81 -3.34 26.14 -17.38
N LYS A 82 -2.65 27.28 -17.25
CA LYS A 82 -2.44 28.13 -18.42
C LYS A 82 -1.53 27.54 -19.48
N HIS A 83 -0.51 26.69 -19.22
CA HIS A 83 0.35 26.24 -20.35
C HIS A 83 1.20 24.93 -20.27
N ARG A 84 1.32 24.17 -19.16
CA ARG A 84 2.37 23.11 -19.09
C ARG A 84 1.97 21.69 -18.62
N VAL A 85 0.80 21.49 -18.03
CA VAL A 85 0.52 20.29 -17.20
C VAL A 85 0.08 19.06 -18.02
N GLU A 86 -0.81 19.20 -19.01
CA GLU A 86 -1.41 18.05 -19.70
C GLU A 86 -0.42 17.10 -20.40
N LYS A 87 0.68 17.61 -20.96
CA LYS A 87 1.64 16.78 -21.73
C LYS A 87 2.63 15.99 -20.86
N GLN A 88 3.02 16.52 -19.70
CA GLN A 88 4.00 15.86 -18.83
C GLN A 88 3.36 14.73 -18.02
N ASP A 89 2.13 14.91 -17.58
CA ASP A 89 1.39 13.90 -16.82
C ASP A 89 1.11 12.67 -17.69
N THR A 90 0.67 12.87 -18.94
CA THR A 90 0.38 11.78 -19.88
C THR A 90 1.61 10.89 -20.18
N PHE A 91 2.82 11.47 -20.25
CA PHE A 91 4.04 10.68 -20.53
C PHE A 91 4.47 9.86 -19.31
N THR A 92 4.44 10.47 -18.13
CA THR A 92 4.84 9.82 -16.88
C THR A 92 3.88 8.69 -16.52
N GLU A 93 2.57 8.88 -16.70
CA GLU A 93 1.55 7.85 -16.49
C GLU A 93 1.76 6.64 -17.39
N LYS A 94 2.06 6.85 -18.68
CA LYS A 94 2.35 5.76 -19.63
C LYS A 94 3.60 4.99 -19.22
N LEU A 95 4.63 5.66 -18.73
CA LEU A 95 5.85 5.00 -18.23
C LEU A 95 5.57 4.14 -17.00
N ILE A 96 4.85 4.68 -16.01
CA ILE A 96 4.46 3.94 -14.80
C ILE A 96 3.62 2.72 -15.18
N THR A 97 2.63 2.91 -16.06
CA THR A 97 1.79 1.83 -16.57
C THR A 97 2.62 0.74 -17.24
N GLN A 98 3.62 1.12 -18.04
CA GLN A 98 4.50 0.17 -18.72
C GLN A 98 5.38 -0.62 -17.75
N ILE A 99 5.92 0.04 -16.72
CA ILE A 99 6.70 -0.61 -15.66
C ILE A 99 5.85 -1.65 -14.92
N ILE A 100 4.61 -1.30 -14.55
CA ILE A 100 3.71 -2.20 -13.82
C ILE A 100 3.25 -3.37 -14.71
N LYS A 101 2.96 -3.12 -15.99
CA LYS A 101 2.41 -4.13 -16.92
C LYS A 101 3.31 -5.36 -17.07
N ASN A 102 4.63 -5.16 -17.08
CA ASN A 102 5.62 -6.22 -17.27
C ASN A 102 6.50 -6.42 -16.02
N LEU A 103 5.96 -6.09 -14.83
CA LEU A 103 6.65 -6.32 -13.57
C LEU A 103 6.63 -7.80 -13.20
N GLN A 104 7.81 -8.40 -13.11
CA GLN A 104 8.01 -9.75 -12.61
C GLN A 104 8.55 -9.67 -11.19
N VAL A 105 7.86 -10.31 -10.26
CA VAL A 105 8.24 -10.31 -8.85
C VAL A 105 8.75 -11.68 -8.45
N LYS A 106 9.97 -11.72 -7.91
CA LYS A 106 10.56 -12.89 -7.29
C LYS A 106 10.67 -12.62 -5.79
N ILE A 107 10.13 -13.52 -5.00
CA ILE A 107 10.20 -13.42 -3.54
C ILE A 107 10.94 -14.66 -3.03
N SER A 108 11.90 -14.46 -2.12
CA SER A 108 12.69 -15.54 -1.53
C SER A 108 12.86 -15.34 -0.03
N ASN A 109 12.98 -16.45 0.70
CA ASN A 109 13.02 -16.49 2.16
C ASN A 109 11.85 -15.75 2.84
N ILE A 110 10.67 -16.38 2.82
CA ILE A 110 9.45 -15.83 3.43
C ILE A 110 9.19 -16.55 4.75
N HIS A 111 9.08 -15.79 5.83
CA HIS A 111 8.65 -16.26 7.14
C HIS A 111 7.38 -15.52 7.55
N ILE A 112 6.31 -16.26 7.79
CA ILE A 112 5.06 -15.71 8.32
C ILE A 112 4.79 -16.37 9.67
N ARG A 113 4.77 -15.56 10.72
CA ARG A 113 4.41 -15.96 12.07
C ARG A 113 3.00 -15.49 12.37
N TYR A 114 2.13 -16.42 12.74
CA TYR A 114 0.82 -16.11 13.29
C TYR A 114 0.88 -16.21 14.80
N GLU A 115 0.45 -15.16 15.49
CA GLU A 115 0.32 -15.13 16.94
C GLU A 115 -1.16 -15.12 17.34
N ASP A 116 -1.55 -16.14 18.09
CA ASP A 116 -2.87 -16.23 18.69
C ASP A 116 -2.80 -16.36 20.20
N ASP A 117 -3.10 -15.28 20.89
CA ASP A 117 -3.27 -15.26 22.34
C ASP A 117 -4.67 -15.74 22.77
N ILE A 118 -5.44 -16.44 21.91
CA ILE A 118 -6.65 -17.14 22.35
C ILE A 118 -6.22 -18.30 23.24
N ILE A 119 -6.05 -17.99 24.52
CA ILE A 119 -6.29 -18.95 25.58
C ILE A 119 -7.79 -19.24 25.48
N ILE A 120 -8.15 -20.38 24.92
CA ILE A 120 -9.48 -20.93 25.13
C ILE A 120 -9.55 -21.15 26.64
N SER A 121 -10.17 -20.24 27.38
CA SER A 121 -10.59 -20.54 28.73
C SER A 121 -11.61 -21.65 28.60
N LEU A 122 -11.15 -22.90 28.76
CA LEU A 122 -11.98 -24.02 29.12
C LEU A 122 -12.54 -23.73 30.51
N SER A 123 -13.55 -22.88 30.55
CA SER A 123 -14.39 -22.58 31.70
C SER A 123 -15.83 -22.70 31.18
N GLU A 124 -16.64 -23.67 31.53
CA GLU A 124 -16.59 -24.82 32.43
C GLU A 124 -17.52 -25.86 31.77
N PHE A 125 -17.12 -27.13 31.74
CA PHE A 125 -18.08 -28.23 31.86
C PHE A 125 -18.20 -28.54 33.35
#